data_AF-A0A344WGC5-F1
#
_entry.id   AF-A0A344WGC5-F1
#
_cell.length_a   1.000
_cell.length_b   1.000
_cell.length_c   1.000
_cell.angle_alpha   90.00
_cell.angle_beta   90.00
_cell.angle_gamma   90.00
#
_symmetry.space_group_name_H-M   'P 1'
#
loop_
_entity.id
_entity.type
_entity.pdbx_description
1 polymer ?
#
loop_
_entity_poly.entity_id
_entity_poly.type
_entity_poly.pdbx_seq_one_letter_code
_entity_poly.pdbx_strand_id
1 'polypeptide(L)'
;MTYSMTDDRLIELIEIWGAEPASWPEAERAAGQVLLRAHPERFARALAEARALGLMLGALPEPEMPRALTEAIVAAAPRPKAARGNIQKWFGLKTPWAPASGFAAAALGLFMGLTVAPVASADDDMIEEVQELVVSALGFDTANYAVEDVE
;
A
#
# COMPACT_ATOMS: atom_id res chain seq x y z
N MET A 1 -11.95 2.06 -13.64
CA MET A 1 -13.30 1.44 -13.66
C MET A 1 -14.16 2.15 -12.62
N THR A 2 -15.23 2.83 -13.02
CA THR A 2 -16.14 3.49 -12.09
C THR A 2 -17.12 2.47 -11.51
N TYR A 3 -17.01 2.19 -10.22
CA TYR A 3 -17.93 1.28 -9.54
C TYR A 3 -19.23 2.04 -9.20
N SER A 4 -20.38 1.52 -9.65
CA SER A 4 -21.67 2.08 -9.28
C SER A 4 -22.05 1.61 -7.88
N MET A 5 -22.17 2.55 -6.94
CA MET A 5 -22.53 2.25 -5.54
C MET A 5 -24.03 2.36 -5.34
N THR A 6 -24.64 1.30 -4.80
CA THR A 6 -26.04 1.29 -4.36
C THR A 6 -26.12 1.39 -2.84
N ASP A 7 -27.29 1.75 -2.31
CA ASP A 7 -27.48 1.85 -0.86
C ASP A 7 -27.30 0.48 -0.18
N ASP A 8 -27.85 -0.57 -0.78
CA ASP A 8 -27.75 -1.94 -0.24
C ASP A 8 -26.30 -2.42 -0.20
N ARG A 9 -25.50 -2.10 -1.25
CA ARG A 9 -24.08 -2.44 -1.28
C ARG A 9 -23.27 -1.68 -0.24
N LEU A 10 -23.59 -0.40 0.00
CA LEU A 10 -22.94 0.36 1.05
C LEU A 10 -23.27 -0.19 2.45
N ILE A 11 -24.50 -0.64 2.68
CA ILE A 11 -24.89 -1.30 3.94
C ILE A 11 -24.09 -2.61 4.12
N GLU A 12 -24.00 -3.43 3.08
CA GLU A 12 -23.21 -4.68 3.11
C GLU A 12 -21.72 -4.39 3.40
N LEU A 13 -21.16 -3.33 2.81
CA LEU A 13 -19.79 -2.90 3.11
C LEU A 13 -19.61 -2.53 4.59
N ILE A 14 -20.57 -1.78 5.16
CA ILE A 14 -20.53 -1.40 6.58
C ILE A 14 -20.66 -2.62 7.49
N GLU A 15 -21.50 -3.60 7.13
CA GLU A 15 -21.69 -4.82 7.91
C GLU A 15 -20.46 -5.74 7.90
N ILE A 16 -19.79 -5.87 6.74
CA ILE A 16 -18.63 -6.76 6.58
C ILE A 16 -17.35 -6.12 7.09
N TRP A 17 -17.11 -4.86 6.72
CA TRP A 17 -15.82 -4.17 6.96
C TRP A 17 -15.86 -3.16 8.10
N GLY A 18 -17.06 -2.84 8.60
CA GLY A 18 -17.26 -1.89 9.69
C GLY A 18 -17.43 -0.44 9.23
N ALA A 19 -17.51 0.44 10.23
CA ALA A 19 -17.83 1.86 10.04
C ALA A 19 -16.69 2.72 9.46
N GLU A 20 -15.46 2.20 9.39
CA GLU A 20 -14.29 2.93 8.93
C GLU A 20 -14.06 2.76 7.42
N PRO A 21 -14.16 3.82 6.61
CA PRO A 21 -13.98 3.71 5.16
C PRO A 21 -12.59 3.24 4.74
N ALA A 22 -11.56 3.46 5.57
CA ALA A 22 -10.20 3.00 5.32
C ALA A 22 -10.11 1.46 5.24
N SER A 23 -11.01 0.75 5.91
CA SER A 23 -11.08 -0.71 5.89
C SER A 23 -11.79 -1.26 4.66
N TRP A 24 -12.47 -0.43 3.87
CA TRP A 24 -13.23 -0.88 2.70
C TRP A 24 -12.32 -1.23 1.51
N PRO A 25 -12.77 -2.13 0.61
CA PRO A 25 -12.06 -2.47 -0.62
C PRO A 25 -11.77 -1.23 -1.48
N GLU A 26 -10.56 -1.16 -2.04
CA GLU A 26 -10.08 0.01 -2.81
C GLU A 26 -11.02 0.41 -3.95
N ALA A 27 -11.49 -0.57 -4.72
CA ALA A 27 -12.35 -0.35 -5.89
C ALA A 27 -13.70 0.30 -5.55
N GLU A 28 -14.19 0.10 -4.33
CA GLU A 28 -15.51 0.52 -3.88
C GLU A 28 -15.45 1.69 -2.90
N ARG A 29 -14.28 1.97 -2.30
CA ARG A 29 -14.11 2.95 -1.23
C ARG A 29 -14.49 4.37 -1.67
N ALA A 30 -14.05 4.81 -2.84
CA ALA A 30 -14.34 6.14 -3.34
C ALA A 30 -15.85 6.34 -3.57
N ALA A 31 -16.49 5.36 -4.22
CA ALA A 31 -17.92 5.41 -4.51
C ALA A 31 -18.78 5.33 -3.24
N GLY A 32 -18.36 4.51 -2.25
CA GLY A 32 -19.01 4.44 -0.94
C GLY A 32 -18.93 5.74 -0.15
N GLN A 33 -17.77 6.41 -0.16
CA GLN A 33 -17.61 7.72 0.49
C GLN A 33 -18.45 8.82 -0.14
N VAL A 34 -18.59 8.83 -1.47
CA VAL A 34 -19.45 9.79 -2.17
C VAL A 34 -20.91 9.59 -1.75
N LEU A 35 -21.40 8.36 -1.76
CA LEU A 35 -22.79 8.04 -1.41
C LEU A 35 -23.07 8.32 0.07
N LEU A 36 -22.12 8.01 0.95
CA LEU A 36 -22.21 8.31 2.38
C LEU A 36 -22.27 9.82 2.65
N ARG A 37 -21.49 10.62 1.93
CA ARG A 37 -21.49 12.10 2.06
C ARG A 37 -22.78 12.72 1.51
N ALA A 38 -23.36 12.14 0.47
CA ALA A 38 -24.62 12.59 -0.10
C ALA A 38 -25.82 12.35 0.83
N HIS A 39 -25.84 11.20 1.53
CA HIS A 39 -26.97 10.78 2.36
C HIS A 39 -26.56 10.24 3.74
N PRO A 40 -25.92 11.05 4.61
CA PRO A 40 -25.37 10.58 5.88
C PRO A 40 -26.44 10.01 6.82
N GLU A 41 -27.62 10.63 6.87
CA GLU A 41 -28.72 10.22 7.75
C GLU A 41 -29.26 8.82 7.42
N ARG A 42 -29.15 8.39 6.16
CA ARG A 42 -29.66 7.09 5.70
C ARG A 42 -28.84 5.92 6.26
N PHE A 43 -27.53 6.13 6.44
CA PHE A 43 -26.58 5.11 6.93
C PHE A 43 -26.22 5.31 8.40
N ALA A 44 -26.74 6.35 9.05
CA ALA A 44 -26.41 6.70 10.43
C ALA A 44 -26.65 5.53 11.40
N ARG A 45 -27.74 4.78 11.24
CA ARG A 45 -28.04 3.60 12.05
C ARG A 45 -27.01 2.49 11.86
N ALA A 46 -26.74 2.10 10.60
CA ALA A 46 -25.79 1.04 10.28
C ALA A 46 -24.37 1.38 10.77
N LEU A 47 -23.94 2.64 10.61
CA LEU A 47 -22.66 3.11 11.13
C LEU A 47 -22.61 3.12 12.66
N ALA A 48 -23.70 3.50 13.34
CA ALA A 48 -23.75 3.48 14.79
C ALA A 48 -23.65 2.05 15.34
N GLU A 49 -24.36 1.10 14.73
CA GLU A 49 -24.29 -0.33 15.08
C GLU A 49 -22.88 -0.90 14.87
N ALA A 50 -22.27 -0.63 13.72
CA ALA A 50 -20.89 -1.06 13.43
C ALA A 50 -19.86 -0.45 14.40
N ARG A 51 -20.00 0.82 14.77
CA ARG A 51 -19.14 1.46 15.79
C ARG A 51 -19.35 0.85 17.17
N ALA A 52 -20.59 0.59 17.56
CA ALA A 52 -20.90 -0.03 18.84
C ALA A 52 -20.23 -1.41 18.96
N LEU A 53 -20.29 -2.22 17.90
CA LEU A 53 -19.60 -3.50 17.82
C LEU A 53 -18.08 -3.33 17.93
N GLY A 54 -17.50 -2.37 17.19
CA GLY A 54 -16.07 -2.06 17.29
C GLY A 54 -15.63 -1.66 18.70
N LEU A 55 -16.45 -0.88 19.42
CA LEU A 55 -16.19 -0.52 20.82
C LEU A 55 -16.28 -1.72 21.77
N MET A 56 -17.25 -2.61 21.56
CA MET A 56 -17.37 -3.84 22.36
C MET A 56 -16.15 -4.75 22.18
N LEU A 57 -15.66 -4.88 20.94
CA LEU A 57 -14.45 -5.66 20.65
C LEU A 57 -13.18 -4.97 21.19
N GLY A 58 -13.08 -3.65 21.07
CA GLY A 58 -11.96 -2.88 21.61
C GLY A 58 -11.89 -2.83 23.15
N ALA A 59 -12.98 -3.17 23.83
CA ALA A 59 -13.01 -3.28 25.29
C ALA A 59 -12.44 -4.61 25.81
N LEU A 60 -12.12 -5.56 24.93
CA LEU A 60 -11.47 -6.80 25.32
C LEU A 60 -10.05 -6.51 25.83
N PRO A 61 -9.58 -7.24 26.87
CA PRO A 61 -8.22 -7.06 27.37
C PRO A 61 -7.21 -7.39 26.28
N GLU A 62 -6.29 -6.45 26.02
CA GLU A 62 -5.19 -6.68 25.08
C GLU A 62 -4.33 -7.84 25.60
N PRO A 63 -4.07 -8.88 24.79
CA PRO A 63 -3.19 -9.96 25.20
C PRO A 63 -1.78 -9.41 25.48
N GLU A 64 -1.24 -9.69 26.66
CA GLU A 64 0.16 -9.40 26.95
C GLU A 64 1.05 -10.19 25.98
N MET A 65 1.77 -9.51 25.09
CA MET A 65 2.75 -10.15 24.22
C MET A 65 4.03 -10.44 25.02
N PRO A 66 4.35 -11.71 25.32
CA PRO A 66 5.55 -12.02 26.09
C PRO A 66 6.79 -11.70 25.25
N ARG A 67 7.78 -11.05 25.86
CA ARG A 67 9.04 -10.66 25.20
C ARG A 67 9.74 -11.82 24.47
N ALA A 68 9.64 -13.03 25.03
CA ALA A 68 10.18 -14.23 24.40
C ALA A 68 9.56 -14.54 23.03
N LEU A 69 8.28 -14.23 22.81
CA LEU A 69 7.63 -14.39 21.51
C LEU A 69 8.16 -13.36 20.50
N THR A 70 8.35 -12.11 20.92
CA THR A 70 8.98 -11.08 20.08
C THR A 70 10.38 -11.49 19.66
N GLU A 71 11.19 -11.98 20.60
CA GLU A 71 12.54 -12.47 20.34
C GLU A 71 12.54 -13.70 19.41
N ALA A 72 11.59 -14.61 19.57
CA ALA A 72 11.41 -15.76 18.69
C ALA A 72 11.04 -15.34 17.26
N ILE A 73 10.14 -14.36 17.08
CA ILE A 73 9.76 -13.82 15.77
C ILE A 73 10.97 -13.15 15.11
N VAL A 74 11.73 -12.33 15.85
CA VAL A 74 12.95 -11.68 15.34
C VAL A 74 14.01 -12.72 14.95
N ALA A 75 14.15 -13.80 15.72
CA ALA A 75 15.07 -14.88 15.40
C ALA A 75 14.63 -15.72 14.18
N ALA A 76 13.33 -15.89 13.99
CA ALA A 76 12.73 -16.60 12.86
C ALA A 76 12.69 -15.79 11.56
N ALA A 77 12.86 -14.46 11.64
CA ALA A 77 12.88 -13.60 10.47
C ALA A 77 13.97 -14.06 9.48
N PRO A 78 13.66 -14.18 8.17
CA PRO A 78 14.63 -14.56 7.15
C PRO A 78 15.79 -13.56 7.14
N ARG A 79 16.96 -13.97 7.63
CA ARG A 79 18.16 -13.13 7.54
C ARG A 79 18.59 -13.08 6.08
N PRO A 80 18.83 -11.88 5.51
CA PRO A 80 19.43 -11.80 4.19
C PRO A 80 20.76 -12.55 4.24
N LYS A 81 20.93 -13.56 3.37
CA LYS A 81 22.22 -14.21 3.20
C LYS A 81 23.18 -13.11 2.78
N ALA A 82 24.06 -12.69 3.70
CA ALA A 82 25.13 -11.78 3.36
C ALA A 82 25.84 -12.40 2.16
N ALA A 83 25.81 -11.71 1.02
CA ALA A 83 26.53 -12.09 -0.18
C ALA A 83 28.02 -12.00 0.15
N ARG A 84 28.54 -13.03 0.83
CA ARG A 84 29.96 -13.19 1.20
C ARG A 84 30.74 -13.70 -0.01
N GLY A 85 30.38 -13.19 -1.19
CA GLY A 85 30.99 -13.50 -2.47
C GLY A 85 31.84 -12.32 -2.92
N ASN A 86 33.15 -12.42 -2.71
CA ASN A 86 34.17 -11.77 -3.54
C ASN A 86 34.14 -10.25 -3.73
N ILE A 87 33.56 -9.45 -2.83
CA ILE A 87 33.79 -7.98 -2.82
C ILE A 87 35.30 -7.66 -2.79
N GLN A 88 36.11 -8.49 -2.13
CA GLN A 88 37.57 -8.36 -2.11
C GLN A 88 38.25 -8.58 -3.47
N LYS A 89 37.63 -9.30 -4.43
CA LYS A 89 38.12 -9.36 -5.82
C LYS A 89 37.76 -8.10 -6.63
N TRP A 90 36.68 -7.41 -6.29
CA TRP A 90 36.28 -6.16 -6.95
C TRP A 90 37.14 -4.97 -6.49
N PHE A 91 37.49 -4.91 -5.19
CA PHE A 91 38.41 -3.90 -4.64
C PHE A 91 39.91 -4.16 -4.93
N GLY A 92 40.25 -5.25 -5.62
CA GLY A 92 41.61 -5.49 -6.12
C GLY A 92 41.96 -4.68 -7.37
N LEU A 93 40.98 -3.99 -7.98
CA LEU A 93 41.23 -3.02 -9.03
C LEU A 93 41.70 -1.71 -8.38
N LYS A 94 42.93 -1.30 -8.70
CA LYS A 94 43.57 -0.03 -8.30
C LYS A 94 42.90 1.18 -8.96
N THR A 95 41.58 1.30 -8.88
CA THR A 95 40.83 2.46 -9.33
C THR A 95 40.59 3.38 -8.13
N PRO A 96 41.21 4.58 -8.07
CA PRO A 96 41.16 5.48 -6.91
C PRO A 96 39.79 6.14 -6.68
N TRP A 97 38.77 5.79 -7.45
CA TRP A 97 37.40 6.26 -7.26
C TRP A 97 36.63 5.23 -6.45
N ALA A 98 36.95 5.22 -5.16
CA ALA A 98 36.25 4.49 -4.12
C ALA A 98 34.76 4.94 -4.04
N PRO A 99 33.87 4.10 -3.47
CA PRO A 99 32.43 4.10 -3.75
C PRO A 99 31.70 5.20 -2.96
N ALA A 100 31.67 6.42 -3.47
CA ALA A 100 30.79 7.47 -2.96
C ALA A 100 29.32 7.28 -3.39
N SER A 101 29.05 6.43 -4.40
CA SER A 101 27.72 6.24 -4.97
C SER A 101 26.77 5.37 -4.13
N GLY A 102 27.28 4.53 -3.23
CA GLY A 102 26.45 3.63 -2.42
C GLY A 102 25.60 4.35 -1.37
N PHE A 103 26.15 5.38 -0.73
CA PHE A 103 25.40 6.21 0.23
C PHE A 103 24.41 7.15 -0.45
N ALA A 104 24.70 7.61 -1.68
CA ALA A 104 23.77 8.44 -2.45
C ALA A 104 22.51 7.67 -2.85
N ALA A 105 22.63 6.41 -3.26
CA ALA A 105 21.46 5.57 -3.58
C ALA A 105 20.61 5.25 -2.33
N ALA A 106 21.24 5.02 -1.18
CA ALA A 106 20.51 4.84 0.08
C ALA A 106 19.80 6.14 0.53
N ALA A 107 20.42 7.29 0.36
CA ALA A 107 19.81 8.59 0.65
C ALA A 107 18.67 8.92 -0.32
N LEU A 108 18.82 8.62 -1.62
CA LEU A 108 17.74 8.78 -2.60
C LEU A 108 16.58 7.81 -2.36
N GLY A 109 16.84 6.56 -1.99
CA GLY A 109 15.79 5.60 -1.63
C GLY A 109 15.05 5.99 -0.34
N LEU A 110 15.78 6.48 0.68
CA LEU A 110 15.17 6.98 1.91
C LEU A 110 14.39 8.28 1.67
N PHE A 111 14.91 9.17 0.82
CA PHE A 111 14.24 10.40 0.41
C PHE A 111 12.98 10.10 -0.40
N MET A 112 13.06 9.22 -1.41
CA MET A 112 11.89 8.75 -2.19
C MET A 112 10.85 8.08 -1.27
N GLY A 113 11.27 7.29 -0.28
CA GLY A 113 10.37 6.67 0.69
C GLY A 113 9.67 7.68 1.62
N LEU A 114 10.36 8.76 2.00
CA LEU A 114 9.80 9.85 2.82
C LEU A 114 8.96 10.85 2.00
N THR A 115 9.26 11.04 0.72
CA THR A 115 8.53 11.94 -0.19
C THR A 115 7.45 11.26 -1.02
N VAL A 116 7.31 9.93 -0.96
CA VAL A 116 6.12 9.19 -1.43
C VAL A 116 5.05 9.10 -0.33
N ALA A 117 5.39 9.41 0.93
CA ALA A 117 4.41 9.57 1.99
C ALA A 117 3.33 10.68 1.77
N PRO A 118 3.43 11.63 0.82
CA PRO A 118 2.34 12.52 0.42
C PRO A 118 1.77 12.23 -0.98
N VAL A 119 1.93 11.03 -1.58
CA VAL A 119 1.14 10.67 -2.79
C VAL A 119 -0.37 10.63 -2.52
N ALA A 120 -0.78 10.75 -1.25
CA ALA A 120 -2.15 11.09 -0.88
C ALA A 120 -2.63 12.48 -1.37
N SER A 121 -1.80 13.27 -2.09
CA SER A 121 -2.13 14.64 -2.53
C SER A 121 -1.67 15.00 -3.96
N ALA A 122 -1.39 14.03 -4.83
CA ALA A 122 -1.07 14.31 -6.23
C ALA A 122 -2.35 14.40 -7.09
N ASP A 123 -2.44 15.41 -7.96
CA ASP A 123 -3.51 15.54 -8.96
C ASP A 123 -3.49 14.36 -9.94
N ASP A 124 -4.69 13.97 -10.39
CA ASP A 124 -5.01 12.75 -11.17
C ASP A 124 -4.08 12.55 -12.38
N ASP A 125 -3.77 13.64 -13.09
CA ASP A 125 -2.92 13.65 -14.29
C ASP A 125 -1.47 13.19 -14.01
N MET A 126 -0.94 13.49 -12.82
CA MET A 126 0.41 13.10 -12.41
C MET A 126 0.49 11.64 -11.96
N ILE A 127 -0.63 11.04 -11.59
CA ILE A 127 -0.70 9.63 -11.18
C ILE A 127 -0.72 8.72 -12.41
N GLU A 128 -1.43 9.08 -13.48
CA GLU A 128 -1.40 8.32 -14.75
C GLU A 128 -0.01 8.29 -15.38
N GLU A 129 0.69 9.43 -15.44
CA GLU A 129 2.02 9.51 -16.06
C GLU A 129 3.06 8.68 -15.27
N VAL A 130 2.97 8.67 -13.94
CA VAL A 130 3.84 7.85 -13.08
C VAL A 130 3.51 6.37 -13.20
N GLN A 131 2.23 6.00 -13.34
CA GLN A 131 1.84 4.60 -13.57
C GLN A 131 2.37 4.09 -14.91
N GLU A 132 2.27 4.89 -15.98
CA GLU A 132 2.77 4.52 -17.31
C GLU A 132 4.30 4.34 -17.30
N LEU A 133 5.02 5.24 -16.65
CA LEU A 133 6.49 5.14 -16.48
C LEU A 133 6.91 3.93 -15.65
N VAL A 134 6.15 3.58 -14.60
CA VAL A 134 6.42 2.39 -13.79
C VAL A 134 6.15 1.11 -14.58
N VAL A 135 5.08 1.06 -15.37
CA VAL A 135 4.74 -0.10 -16.23
C VAL A 135 5.78 -0.30 -17.33
N SER A 136 6.23 0.79 -17.96
CA SER A 136 7.33 0.79 -18.92
C SER A 136 8.65 0.29 -18.30
N ALA A 137 9.00 0.77 -17.11
CA ALA A 137 10.23 0.38 -16.41
C ALA A 137 10.22 -1.09 -15.94
N LEU A 138 9.03 -1.66 -15.71
CA LEU A 138 8.85 -3.08 -15.39
C LEU A 138 8.90 -3.99 -16.63
N GLY A 139 9.12 -3.43 -17.83
CA GLY A 139 9.28 -4.18 -19.08
C GLY A 139 7.97 -4.68 -19.68
N PHE A 140 6.82 -4.18 -19.19
CA PHE A 140 5.53 -4.40 -19.84
C PHE A 140 5.37 -3.38 -20.96
N ASP A 141 5.76 -3.76 -22.17
CA ASP A 141 5.51 -2.97 -23.38
C ASP A 141 4.03 -3.10 -23.77
N THR A 142 3.25 -2.07 -23.48
CA THR A 142 1.82 -2.01 -23.84
C THR A 142 1.60 -1.94 -25.34
N ALA A 143 2.64 -1.70 -26.15
CA ALA A 143 2.55 -1.72 -27.61
C ALA A 143 2.20 -3.11 -28.17
N ASN A 144 2.50 -4.20 -27.45
CA ASN A 144 2.24 -5.55 -27.94
C ASN A 144 0.77 -6.01 -27.77
N TYR A 145 -0.06 -5.25 -27.03
CA TYR A 145 -1.49 -5.54 -26.87
C TYR A 145 -2.39 -4.75 -27.82
N ALA A 146 -1.83 -3.87 -28.66
CA ALA A 146 -2.60 -3.07 -29.62
C ALA A 146 -2.75 -3.73 -31.01
N VAL A 147 -2.25 -4.96 -31.23
CA VAL A 147 -2.21 -5.60 -32.56
C VAL A 147 -3.13 -6.83 -32.68
N GLU A 148 -3.84 -7.24 -31.63
CA GLU A 148 -4.71 -8.43 -31.70
C GLU A 148 -6.21 -8.12 -31.78
N ASP A 149 -6.57 -6.94 -32.29
CA ASP A 149 -7.95 -6.59 -32.70
C ASP A 149 -7.95 -5.81 -34.02
N VAL A 150 -7.45 -6.41 -35.10
CA VAL A 150 -7.89 -6.12 -36.47
C VAL A 150 -7.87 -7.43 -37.26
N GLU A 151 -9.00 -7.71 -37.92
CA GLU A 151 -9.33 -8.86 -38.79
C GLU A 151 -8.20 -9.43 -39.66
#